data_AF-A0A3M1ZP64-F1
#
_entry.id   AF-A0A3M1ZP64-F1
#
_cell.length_a   1.000
_cell.length_b   1.000
_cell.length_c   1.000
_cell.angle_alpha   90.00
_cell.angle_beta   90.00
_cell.angle_gamma   90.00
#
_symmetry.space_group_name_H-M   'P 1'
#
loop_
_entity.id
_entity.type
_entity.pdbx_description
1 polymer ?
#
loop_
_entity_poly.entity_id
_entity_poly.type
_entity_poly.pdbx_seq_one_letter_code
_entity_poly.pdbx_strand_id
1 'polypeptide(L)'
;MRIKRREEGQGLVEYALLLTLIALVVIGILLTLGPNVANVFSRVTSAMGNTTQQAGGAGNGGQEGGGENLPIILAAHAWRASPSNNVIVDITVSAPTSVTITDSQSGQEITVQCTDTNCPLATLTGVGNAGGILTLVAPGNTTQVIYGPAN
;
A
#
# COMPACT_ATOMS: atom_id res chain seq x y z
N MET A 1 31.85 -68.09 -2.09
CA MET A 1 30.78 -67.25 -2.66
C MET A 1 30.86 -65.87 -2.01
N ARG A 2 31.15 -64.80 -2.76
CA ARG A 2 31.39 -63.46 -2.21
C ARG A 2 30.07 -62.67 -2.16
N ILE A 3 29.71 -62.18 -0.98
CA ILE A 3 28.57 -61.28 -0.77
C ILE A 3 28.98 -59.87 -1.23
N LYS A 4 28.31 -59.32 -2.25
CA LYS A 4 28.52 -57.93 -2.71
C LYS A 4 27.35 -57.03 -2.23
N ARG A 5 27.70 -56.19 -1.25
CA ARG A 5 27.32 -54.79 -0.95
C ARG A 5 25.88 -54.27 -1.21
N ARG A 6 25.23 -53.90 -0.09
CA ARG A 6 24.37 -52.72 0.20
C ARG A 6 23.76 -51.98 -1.00
N GLU A 7 22.44 -52.09 -1.12
CA GLU A 7 21.57 -51.24 -1.95
C GLU A 7 20.42 -50.68 -1.08
N GLU A 8 20.68 -49.71 -0.20
CA GLU A 8 19.61 -49.07 0.60
C GLU A 8 19.76 -47.55 0.76
N GLY A 9 20.74 -46.93 0.07
CA GLY A 9 21.03 -45.49 0.19
C GLY A 9 20.82 -44.65 -1.06
N GLN A 10 20.46 -45.26 -2.20
CA GLN A 10 20.46 -44.59 -3.51
C GLN A 10 19.13 -43.92 -3.87
N GLY A 11 18.10 -44.02 -3.02
CA GLY A 11 16.85 -43.27 -3.18
C GLY A 11 16.82 -41.91 -2.46
N LEU A 12 17.53 -41.76 -1.34
CA LEU A 12 17.43 -40.57 -0.49
C LEU A 12 17.89 -39.27 -1.17
N VAL A 13 18.96 -39.36 -1.97
CA VAL A 13 19.50 -38.19 -2.70
C VAL A 13 18.58 -37.81 -3.87
N GLU A 14 17.98 -38.78 -4.54
CA GLU A 14 17.09 -38.53 -5.67
C GLU A 14 15.82 -37.78 -5.24
N TYR A 15 15.22 -38.20 -4.11
CA TYR A 15 14.08 -37.48 -3.53
C TYR A 15 14.47 -36.09 -3.00
N ALA A 16 15.68 -35.92 -2.44
CA ALA A 16 16.15 -34.62 -1.96
C ALA A 16 16.33 -33.59 -3.08
N LEU A 17 16.80 -34.03 -4.26
CA LEU A 17 16.96 -33.15 -5.43
C LEU A 17 15.61 -32.72 -6.02
N LEU A 18 14.64 -33.63 -6.09
CA LEU A 18 13.27 -33.28 -6.51
C LEU A 18 12.60 -32.31 -5.51
N LEU A 19 12.75 -32.54 -4.21
CA LEU A 19 12.22 -31.62 -3.18
C LEU A 19 12.86 -30.23 -3.26
N THR A 20 14.16 -30.15 -3.53
CA THR A 20 14.86 -28.86 -3.70
C THR A 20 14.36 -28.09 -4.92
N LEU A 21 14.13 -28.80 -6.04
CA LEU A 21 13.58 -28.20 -7.26
C LEU A 21 12.16 -27.65 -7.03
N ILE A 22 11.30 -28.44 -6.37
CA ILE A 22 9.94 -28.01 -6.01
C ILE A 22 9.99 -26.79 -5.08
N ALA A 23 10.87 -26.79 -4.08
CA ALA A 23 11.01 -25.68 -3.15
C ALA A 23 11.37 -24.36 -3.86
N LEU A 24 12.29 -24.39 -4.83
CA LEU A 24 12.65 -23.21 -5.62
C LEU A 24 11.48 -22.68 -6.46
N VAL A 25 10.71 -23.57 -7.08
CA VAL A 25 9.52 -23.19 -7.86
C VAL A 25 8.46 -22.55 -6.95
N VAL A 26 8.19 -23.15 -5.79
CA VAL A 26 7.21 -22.62 -4.83
C VAL A 26 7.61 -21.23 -4.34
N ILE A 27 8.89 -21.00 -4.03
CA ILE A 27 9.39 -19.67 -3.64
C ILE A 27 9.14 -18.65 -4.77
N GLY A 28 9.46 -19.00 -6.02
CA GLY A 28 9.20 -18.11 -7.17
C GLY A 28 7.72 -17.74 -7.33
N ILE A 29 6.82 -18.70 -7.12
CA ILE A 29 5.38 -18.47 -7.15
C ILE A 29 4.97 -17.55 -5.98
N LEU A 30 5.43 -17.80 -4.76
CA LEU A 30 5.07 -16.97 -3.60
C LEU A 30 5.54 -15.51 -3.75
N LEU A 31 6.72 -15.28 -4.32
CA LEU A 31 7.25 -13.93 -4.57
C LEU A 31 6.42 -13.16 -5.59
N THR A 32 5.88 -13.82 -6.61
CA THR A 32 5.07 -13.18 -7.65
C THR A 32 3.61 -13.03 -7.23
N LEU A 33 3.06 -13.99 -6.50
CA LEU A 33 1.66 -13.93 -6.04
C LEU A 33 1.48 -13.03 -4.81
N GLY A 34 2.49 -12.89 -3.94
CA GLY A 34 2.40 -12.09 -2.71
C GLY A 34 1.89 -10.66 -2.92
N PRO A 35 2.52 -9.85 -3.79
CA PRO A 35 2.08 -8.47 -4.07
C PRO A 35 0.68 -8.40 -4.69
N ASN A 36 0.34 -9.35 -5.57
CA ASN A 36 -0.96 -9.40 -6.23
C ASN A 36 -2.09 -9.68 -5.24
N VAL A 37 -1.88 -10.62 -4.31
CA VAL A 37 -2.84 -10.94 -3.25
C VAL A 37 -3.01 -9.76 -2.28
N ALA A 38 -1.92 -9.07 -1.93
CA ALA A 38 -1.97 -7.88 -1.08
C ALA A 38 -2.82 -6.75 -1.70
N ASN A 39 -2.66 -6.52 -3.01
CA ASN A 39 -3.46 -5.53 -3.75
C ASN A 39 -4.96 -5.87 -3.77
N VAL A 40 -5.32 -7.15 -3.95
CA VAL A 40 -6.73 -7.58 -3.91
C VAL A 40 -7.32 -7.42 -2.51
N PHE A 41 -6.59 -7.83 -1.48
CA PHE A 41 -7.03 -7.70 -0.10
C PHE A 41 -7.22 -6.22 0.31
N SER A 42 -6.29 -5.35 -0.10
CA SER A 42 -6.40 -3.89 0.09
C SER A 42 -7.67 -3.32 -0.57
N ARG A 43 -7.99 -3.73 -1.80
CA ARG A 43 -9.22 -3.30 -2.49
C ARG A 43 -10.48 -3.76 -1.77
N VAL A 44 -10.52 -5.00 -1.29
CA VAL A 44 -11.67 -5.54 -0.57
C VAL A 44 -11.86 -4.84 0.77
N THR A 45 -10.79 -4.66 1.56
CA THR A 45 -10.90 -3.99 2.86
C THR A 45 -11.34 -2.53 2.72
N SER A 46 -10.89 -1.82 1.68
CA SER A 46 -11.34 -0.44 1.41
C SER A 46 -12.79 -0.40 0.93
N ALA A 47 -13.22 -1.34 0.08
CA ALA A 47 -14.61 -1.44 -0.35
C ALA A 47 -15.56 -1.73 0.83
N MET A 48 -15.14 -2.60 1.75
CA MET A 48 -15.90 -2.91 2.96
C MET A 48 -15.88 -1.75 3.97
N GLY A 49 -14.75 -1.04 4.11
CA GLY A 49 -14.62 0.16 4.96
C GLY A 49 -15.47 1.34 4.48
N ASN A 50 -15.76 1.43 3.18
CA ASN A 50 -16.65 2.45 2.62
C ASN A 50 -18.13 2.19 2.87
N THR A 51 -18.56 0.95 3.12
CA THR A 51 -19.96 0.67 3.52
C THR A 51 -20.33 1.18 4.90
N THR A 52 -19.36 1.68 5.69
CA THR A 52 -19.62 2.39 6.96
C THR A 52 -19.25 3.88 6.88
N GLN A 53 -18.87 4.41 5.72
CA GLN A 53 -18.58 5.84 5.50
C GLN A 53 -19.54 6.47 4.49
N GLN A 54 -20.83 6.18 4.58
CA GLN A 54 -21.84 7.06 3.95
C GLN A 54 -23.19 7.02 4.69
N ALA A 55 -23.15 7.39 5.97
CA ALA A 55 -24.24 8.11 6.61
C ALA A 55 -23.55 9.14 7.53
N GLY A 56 -23.94 10.40 7.44
CA GLY A 56 -23.15 11.53 7.96
C GLY A 56 -22.65 11.39 9.40
N GLY A 57 -21.49 12.00 9.68
CA GLY A 57 -20.95 12.20 11.02
C GLY A 57 -19.59 11.56 11.25
N ALA A 58 -18.61 12.42 11.57
CA ALA A 58 -17.40 12.14 12.36
C ALA A 58 -16.78 10.73 12.24
N GLY A 59 -15.85 10.56 11.30
CA GLY A 59 -14.91 9.43 11.32
C GLY A 59 -13.76 9.70 12.30
N ASN A 60 -13.88 9.19 13.54
CA ASN A 60 -12.73 8.97 14.44
C ASN A 60 -11.87 7.84 13.85
N GLY A 61 -10.85 8.20 13.07
CA GLY A 61 -9.70 7.32 12.85
C GLY A 61 -8.93 7.16 14.15
N GLY A 62 -8.58 5.92 14.50
CA GLY A 62 -7.91 5.55 15.75
C GLY A 62 -6.74 6.47 16.08
N GLN A 63 -6.94 7.30 17.09
CA GLN A 63 -5.95 8.20 17.64
C GLN A 63 -5.11 7.38 18.63
N GLU A 64 -4.06 6.71 18.13
CA GLU A 64 -3.02 6.18 19.02
C GLU A 64 -2.27 7.37 19.63
N GLY A 65 -2.62 7.65 20.87
CA GLY A 65 -2.21 8.84 21.60
C GLY A 65 -0.69 8.96 21.80
N GLY A 66 -0.21 10.17 21.57
CA GLY A 66 1.15 10.62 21.89
C GLY A 66 1.19 12.14 22.09
N GLY A 67 0.62 12.62 23.20
CA GLY A 67 1.13 13.70 24.06
C GLY A 67 1.57 15.07 23.56
N GLU A 68 1.55 15.39 22.27
CA GLU A 68 1.98 16.69 21.73
C GLU A 68 0.83 17.26 20.86
N ASN A 69 0.61 18.58 20.85
CA ASN A 69 -0.35 19.25 19.94
C ASN A 69 0.17 19.18 18.50
N LEU A 70 0.23 17.97 17.94
CA LEU A 70 0.77 17.73 16.62
C LEU A 70 -0.26 18.13 15.56
N PRO A 71 0.18 18.77 14.47
CA PRO A 71 -0.69 19.03 13.34
C PRO A 71 -1.30 17.74 12.79
N ILE A 72 -2.61 17.77 12.53
CA ILE A 72 -3.38 16.66 11.96
C ILE A 72 -3.96 17.05 10.60
N ILE A 73 -4.20 16.06 9.75
CA ILE A 73 -4.96 16.20 8.52
C ILE A 73 -6.45 16.21 8.86
N LEU A 74 -7.15 17.28 8.49
CA LEU A 74 -8.58 17.49 8.71
C LEU A 74 -9.42 16.96 7.54
N ALA A 75 -8.92 17.13 6.31
CA ALA A 75 -9.56 16.65 5.09
C ALA A 75 -8.50 16.43 4.02
N ALA A 76 -8.75 15.46 3.13
CA ALA A 76 -7.98 15.30 1.92
C ALA A 76 -8.83 14.68 0.82
N HIS A 77 -8.63 15.11 -0.42
CA HIS A 77 -9.29 14.54 -1.59
C HIS A 77 -8.32 14.38 -2.75
N ALA A 78 -8.52 13.33 -3.54
CA ALA A 78 -7.63 12.97 -4.64
C ALA A 78 -8.43 12.73 -5.92
N TRP A 79 -7.91 13.22 -7.04
CA TRP A 79 -8.50 13.04 -8.36
C TRP A 79 -7.40 12.89 -9.41
N ARG A 80 -7.73 12.23 -10.52
CA ARG A 80 -6.82 12.19 -11.65
C ARG A 80 -7.02 13.42 -12.52
N ALA A 81 -5.93 14.05 -12.89
CA ALA A 81 -5.93 15.06 -13.94
C ALA A 81 -6.26 14.39 -15.29
N SER A 82 -6.82 15.17 -16.21
CA SER A 82 -7.02 14.75 -17.61
C SER A 82 -6.51 15.89 -18.49
N PRO A 83 -5.67 15.64 -19.53
CA PRO A 83 -5.31 14.34 -20.10
C PRO A 83 -4.10 13.63 -19.45
N SER A 84 -3.42 14.25 -18.48
CA SER A 84 -2.23 13.68 -17.84
C SER A 84 -2.60 12.63 -16.79
N ASN A 85 -1.92 11.48 -16.77
CA ASN A 85 -2.14 10.40 -15.79
C ASN A 85 -1.69 10.69 -14.34
N ASN A 86 -1.60 11.97 -13.98
CA ASN A 86 -1.17 12.43 -12.67
C ASN A 86 -2.35 12.41 -11.69
N VAL A 87 -2.06 12.16 -10.42
CA VAL A 87 -3.03 12.27 -9.33
C VAL A 87 -2.77 13.58 -8.59
N ILE A 88 -3.79 14.42 -8.52
CA ILE A 88 -3.76 15.68 -7.77
C ILE A 88 -4.43 15.44 -6.43
N VAL A 89 -3.84 16.02 -5.38
CA VAL A 89 -4.33 15.93 -4.01
C VAL A 89 -4.44 17.31 -3.39
N ASP A 90 -5.54 17.45 -2.70
CA ASP A 90 -5.96 18.60 -1.93
C ASP A 90 -5.97 18.19 -0.46
N ILE A 91 -5.42 19.03 0.41
CA ILE A 91 -5.20 18.69 1.82
C ILE A 91 -5.47 19.92 2.69
N THR A 92 -6.25 19.71 3.75
CA THR A 92 -6.44 20.67 4.83
C THR A 92 -5.87 20.12 6.13
N VAL A 93 -5.08 20.92 6.83
CA VAL A 93 -4.41 20.57 8.10
C VAL A 93 -4.83 21.52 9.23
N SER A 94 -4.68 21.07 10.48
CA SER A 94 -5.03 21.88 11.66
C SER A 94 -4.04 23.00 11.98
N ALA A 95 -2.79 22.88 11.53
CA ALA A 95 -1.72 23.85 11.69
C ALA A 95 -0.62 23.61 10.62
N PRO A 96 0.25 24.60 10.35
CA PRO A 96 1.34 24.45 9.38
C PRO A 96 2.23 23.23 9.69
N THR A 97 2.43 22.36 8.69
CA THR A 97 3.14 21.08 8.84
C THR A 97 3.59 20.52 7.50
N SER A 98 4.47 19.52 7.53
CA SER A 98 4.71 18.65 6.38
C SER A 98 3.75 17.46 6.36
N VAL A 99 3.26 17.10 5.18
CA VAL A 99 2.47 15.88 4.94
C VAL A 99 3.17 15.02 3.89
N THR A 100 3.43 13.76 4.21
CA THR A 100 4.00 12.78 3.26
C THR A 100 2.87 11.99 2.64
N ILE A 101 2.89 11.83 1.32
CA ILE A 101 1.85 11.16 0.54
C ILE A 101 2.52 10.02 -0.21
N THR A 102 2.07 8.79 0.04
CA THR A 102 2.61 7.58 -0.58
C THR A 102 1.51 6.89 -1.40
N ASP A 103 1.80 6.59 -2.66
CA ASP A 103 0.91 5.91 -3.58
C ASP A 103 1.00 4.39 -3.49
N SER A 104 -0.14 3.71 -3.38
CA SER A 104 -0.21 2.25 -3.20
C SER A 104 0.19 1.45 -4.45
N GLN A 105 0.12 2.03 -5.65
CA GLN A 105 0.33 1.30 -6.90
C GLN A 105 1.78 1.33 -7.36
N SER A 106 2.38 2.50 -7.26
CA SER A 106 3.72 2.79 -7.76
C SER A 106 4.76 2.90 -6.65
N GLY A 107 4.33 3.06 -5.39
CA GLY A 107 5.22 3.39 -4.28
C GLY A 107 5.77 4.82 -4.37
N GLN A 108 5.22 5.67 -5.26
CA GLN A 108 5.62 7.06 -5.37
C GLN A 108 5.33 7.80 -4.07
N GLU A 109 6.32 8.56 -3.59
CA GLU A 109 6.23 9.30 -2.34
C GLU A 109 6.57 10.76 -2.59
N ILE A 110 5.70 11.66 -2.13
CA ILE A 110 5.94 13.10 -2.17
C ILE A 110 5.69 13.71 -0.79
N THR A 111 6.48 14.72 -0.42
CA THR A 111 6.25 15.49 0.81
C THR A 111 5.80 16.89 0.46
N VAL A 112 4.66 17.30 1.00
CA VAL A 112 4.06 18.62 0.82
C VAL A 112 4.30 19.44 2.06
N GLN A 113 4.79 20.66 1.89
CA GLN A 113 4.92 21.63 2.98
C GLN A 113 3.67 22.52 3.01
N CYS A 114 2.86 22.39 4.05
CA CYS A 114 1.69 23.22 4.28
C CYS A 114 2.11 24.40 5.16
N THR A 115 2.23 25.59 4.56
CA THR A 115 2.57 26.83 5.29
C THR A 115 1.39 27.42 6.05
N ASP A 116 0.17 27.03 5.67
CA ASP A 116 -1.10 27.41 6.26
C ASP A 116 -1.98 26.17 6.44
N THR A 117 -3.22 26.36 6.89
CA THR A 117 -4.20 25.27 7.04
C THR A 117 -4.64 24.66 5.72
N ASN A 118 -4.53 25.40 4.60
CA ASN A 118 -4.76 24.87 3.26
C ASN A 118 -3.42 24.62 2.59
N CYS A 119 -3.10 23.35 2.36
CA CYS A 119 -1.86 22.96 1.72
C CYS A 119 -1.86 23.36 0.23
N PRO A 120 -0.68 23.60 -0.37
CA PRO A 120 -0.59 23.69 -1.82
C PRO A 120 -1.00 22.36 -2.46
N LEU A 121 -1.56 22.43 -3.66
CA LEU A 121 -1.96 21.27 -4.45
C LEU A 121 -0.75 20.35 -4.68
N ALA A 122 -0.88 19.10 -4.23
CA ALA A 122 0.13 18.07 -4.43
C ALA A 122 -0.14 17.36 -5.76
N THR A 123 0.90 17.04 -6.54
CA THR A 123 0.75 16.28 -7.78
C THR A 123 1.69 15.09 -7.79
N LEU A 124 1.12 13.88 -7.77
CA LEU A 124 1.86 12.64 -7.95
C LEU A 124 1.92 12.30 -9.43
N THR A 125 3.13 12.03 -9.92
CA THR A 125 3.40 11.64 -11.31
C THR A 125 3.89 10.20 -11.35
N GLY A 126 3.71 9.50 -12.46
CA GLY A 126 4.20 8.13 -12.60
C GLY A 126 3.45 7.07 -11.79
N VAL A 127 2.24 7.37 -11.29
CA VAL A 127 1.39 6.46 -10.48
C VAL A 127 0.72 5.33 -11.28
N GLY A 128 0.78 5.39 -12.61
CA GLY A 128 0.14 4.41 -13.50
C GLY A 128 -1.33 4.72 -13.83
N ASN A 129 -2.00 3.79 -14.51
CA ASN A 129 -3.35 4.00 -15.07
C ASN A 129 -4.49 3.38 -14.26
N ALA A 130 -4.20 2.48 -13.32
CA ALA A 130 -5.23 1.90 -12.47
C ALA A 130 -5.63 2.89 -11.35
N GLY A 131 -6.76 2.62 -10.69
CA GLY A 131 -7.17 3.33 -9.47
C GLY A 131 -6.48 2.75 -8.25
N GLY A 132 -6.27 3.57 -7.23
CA GLY A 132 -5.44 3.23 -6.08
C GLY A 132 -5.77 4.05 -4.83
N ILE A 133 -4.90 3.92 -3.84
CA ILE A 133 -5.02 4.58 -2.54
C ILE A 133 -3.76 5.41 -2.32
N LEU A 134 -3.96 6.63 -1.82
CA LEU A 134 -2.90 7.45 -1.27
C LEU A 134 -2.94 7.35 0.25
N THR A 135 -1.80 7.06 0.85
CA THR A 135 -1.61 7.13 2.31
C THR A 135 -0.94 8.46 2.63
N LEU A 136 -1.61 9.29 3.42
CA LEU A 136 -1.12 10.59 3.83
C LEU A 136 -0.73 10.54 5.30
N VAL A 137 0.50 10.92 5.61
CA VAL A 137 1.08 10.88 6.95
C VAL A 137 1.45 12.29 7.37
N ALA A 138 0.81 12.76 8.44
CA ALA A 138 1.20 13.96 9.18
C ALA A 138 1.73 13.56 10.57
N PRO A 139 2.38 14.46 11.31
CA PRO A 139 2.91 14.14 12.63
C PRO A 139 1.84 13.61 13.61
N GLY A 140 0.61 14.15 13.55
CA GLY A 140 -0.45 13.80 14.49
C GLY A 140 -1.44 12.72 14.04
N ASN A 141 -1.48 12.35 12.75
CA ASN A 141 -2.35 11.30 12.23
C ASN A 141 -1.90 10.77 10.87
N THR A 142 -2.44 9.60 10.51
CA THR A 142 -2.37 9.05 9.15
C THR A 142 -3.79 8.92 8.60
N THR A 143 -4.00 9.30 7.34
CA THR A 143 -5.28 9.18 6.64
C THR A 143 -5.09 8.56 5.26
N GLN A 144 -6.15 8.00 4.69
CA GLN A 144 -6.11 7.38 3.36
C GLN A 144 -7.18 7.98 2.45
N VAL A 145 -6.83 8.19 1.18
CA VAL A 145 -7.72 8.74 0.16
C VAL A 145 -7.68 7.87 -1.08
N ILE A 146 -8.83 7.61 -1.68
CA ILE A 146 -8.98 6.77 -2.87
C ILE A 146 -9.04 7.65 -4.12
N TYR A 147 -8.43 7.20 -5.22
CA TYR A 147 -8.62 7.79 -6.54
C TYR A 147 -8.98 6.73 -7.60
N GLY A 148 -9.81 7.12 -8.57
CA GLY A 148 -10.27 6.24 -9.65
C GLY A 148 -9.23 6.00 -10.74
N PRO A 149 -9.43 5.02 -11.65
CA PRO A 149 -8.53 4.77 -12.77
C PRO A 149 -8.50 5.91 -13.80
N ALA A 150 -7.53 5.86 -14.73
CA ALA A 150 -7.55 6.70 -15.92
C ALA A 150 -8.78 6.38 -16.80
N ASN A 151 -9.40 7.41 -17.36
CA ASN A 151 -10.42 7.28 -18.42
C ASN A 151 -9.76 7.19 -19.80
#